data_AF-A0A1F8N2N4-F1
#
_entry.id   AF-A0A1F8N2N4-F1
#
_cell.length_a   1.000
_cell.length_b   1.000
_cell.length_c   1.000
_cell.angle_alpha   90.00
_cell.angle_beta   90.00
_cell.angle_gamma   90.00
#
_symmetry.space_group_name_H-M   'P 1'
#
loop_
_entity.id
_entity.type
_entity.pdbx_description
1 polymer ?
#
loop_
_entity_poly.entity_id
_entity_poly.type
_entity_poly.pdbx_seq_one_letter_code
_entity_poly.pdbx_strand_id
1 'polypeptide(L)'
;MDNVVYRLGLADSRAQARQLVSHSHVEVNGRHLNIPSALVEVGDQVQVRESSRQNAFFRDMAEILEHRSVPEWLSLNASEMAGTVLSLPTRDQISEAVDEQLIVEFYSR
;
A
#
# COMPACT_ATOMS: atom_id res chain seq x y z
N MET A 1 -5.03 2.09 4.38
CA MET A 1 -3.71 2.61 4.01
C MET A 1 -2.66 1.51 4.05
N ASP A 2 -2.50 0.80 5.16
CA ASP A 2 -1.53 -0.30 5.30
C ASP A 2 -1.61 -1.35 4.16
N ASN A 3 -2.81 -1.72 3.73
CA ASN A 3 -3.00 -2.64 2.60
C ASN A 3 -2.44 -2.07 1.28
N VAL A 4 -2.62 -0.77 1.02
CA VAL A 4 -2.09 -0.11 -0.20
C VAL A 4 -0.56 -0.12 -0.18
N VAL A 5 0.04 0.24 0.95
CA VAL A 5 1.50 0.21 1.16
C VAL A 5 2.07 -1.20 0.92
N TYR A 6 1.38 -2.22 1.44
CA TYR A 6 1.75 -3.62 1.21
C TYR A 6 1.62 -4.03 -0.28
N ARG A 7 0.52 -3.65 -0.94
CA ARG A 7 0.27 -4.00 -2.35
C ARG A 7 1.18 -3.24 -3.33
N LEU A 8 1.62 -2.04 -2.97
CA LEU A 8 2.67 -1.28 -3.67
C LEU A 8 4.06 -1.89 -3.48
N GLY A 9 4.21 -2.85 -2.57
CA GLY A 9 5.49 -3.49 -2.29
C GLY A 9 6.45 -2.67 -1.45
N LEU A 10 5.99 -1.56 -0.87
CA LEU A 10 6.74 -0.71 0.07
C LEU A 10 6.88 -1.37 1.46
N ALA A 11 6.42 -2.61 1.60
CA ALA A 11 6.58 -3.48 2.76
C ALA A 11 6.55 -4.95 2.33
N ASP A 12 7.22 -5.81 3.07
CA ASP A 12 7.28 -7.26 2.89
C ASP A 12 6.05 -7.96 3.45
N SER A 13 5.43 -7.41 4.50
CA SER A 13 4.22 -7.95 5.12
C SER A 13 3.19 -6.88 5.46
N ARG A 14 1.92 -7.30 5.63
CA ARG A 14 0.84 -6.41 6.07
C ARG A 14 1.11 -5.82 7.47
N ALA A 15 1.70 -6.61 8.36
CA ALA A 15 2.05 -6.15 9.71
C ALA A 15 3.13 -5.06 9.67
N GLN A 16 4.16 -5.26 8.84
CA GLN A 16 5.22 -4.28 8.63
C GLN A 16 4.65 -3.01 7.96
N ALA A 17 3.79 -3.13 6.95
CA ALA A 17 3.13 -1.98 6.34
C ALA A 17 2.38 -1.13 7.39
N ARG A 18 1.65 -1.78 8.29
CA ARG A 18 0.96 -1.12 9.41
C ARG A 18 1.94 -0.39 10.34
N GLN A 19 3.10 -0.99 10.63
CA GLN A 19 4.14 -0.36 11.44
C GLN A 19 4.72 0.87 10.74
N LEU A 20 5.06 0.76 9.45
CA LEU A 20 5.60 1.87 8.66
C LEU A 20 4.65 3.06 8.60
N VAL A 21 3.35 2.80 8.40
CA VAL A 21 2.32 3.83 8.43
C VAL A 21 2.23 4.44 9.84
N SER A 22 2.07 3.63 10.89
CA SER A 22 1.94 4.12 12.28
C SER A 22 3.13 4.98 12.71
N HIS A 23 4.34 4.65 12.24
CA HIS A 23 5.57 5.39 12.53
C HIS A 23 5.79 6.61 11.62
N SER A 24 4.83 6.98 10.79
CA SER A 24 4.89 8.17 9.91
C SER A 24 6.01 8.12 8.86
N HIS A 25 6.34 6.92 8.36
CA HIS A 25 7.27 6.75 7.24
C HIS A 25 6.62 6.96 5.86
N VAL A 26 5.29 7.06 5.82
CA VAL A 26 4.50 7.19 4.59
C VAL A 26 3.80 8.55 4.55
N GLU A 27 3.76 9.14 3.36
CA GLU A 27 3.05 10.37 3.07
C GLU A 27 2.03 10.14 1.95
N VAL A 28 0.91 10.86 2.02
CA VAL A 28 -0.11 10.89 0.95
C VAL A 28 -0.26 12.33 0.49
N ASN A 29 -0.10 12.56 -0.82
CA ASN A 29 -0.19 13.90 -1.42
C ASN A 29 0.69 14.93 -0.68
N GLY A 30 1.90 14.52 -0.27
CA GLY A 30 2.85 15.35 0.48
C GLY A 30 2.51 15.60 1.94
N ARG A 31 1.47 14.95 2.50
CA ARG A 31 1.09 15.07 3.92
C ARG A 31 1.40 13.79 4.69
N HIS A 32 1.92 13.94 5.90
CA HIS A 32 2.17 12.83 6.82
C HIS A 32 0.87 12.14 7.17
N LEU A 33 0.86 10.80 7.06
CA LEU A 33 -0.28 10.00 7.45
C LEU A 33 0.17 8.84 8.34
N ASN A 34 -0.29 8.86 9.58
CA ASN A 34 0.05 7.86 10.60
C ASN A 34 -1.12 6.92 10.97
N ILE A 35 -2.19 6.92 10.18
CA ILE A 35 -3.41 6.15 10.42
C ILE A 35 -3.46 4.96 9.44
N PRO A 36 -3.17 3.72 9.89
CA PRO A 36 -3.16 2.56 8.99
C PRO A 36 -4.51 2.25 8.33
N SER A 37 -5.61 2.55 9.05
CA SER A 37 -6.98 2.36 8.59
C SER A 37 -7.50 3.47 7.69
N ALA A 38 -6.70 4.50 7.39
CA ALA A 38 -7.13 5.58 6.51
C ALA A 38 -7.52 5.03 5.13
N LEU A 39 -8.64 5.53 4.61
CA LEU A 39 -9.08 5.24 3.26
C LEU A 39 -8.25 6.06 2.27
N VAL A 40 -8.05 5.49 1.08
CA VAL A 40 -7.39 6.17 -0.04
C VAL A 40 -8.42 6.41 -1.12
N GLU A 41 -8.25 7.52 -1.83
CA GLU A 41 -9.09 7.90 -2.96
C GLU A 41 -8.35 7.66 -4.28
N VAL A 42 -9.11 7.60 -5.37
CA VAL A 42 -8.54 7.51 -6.71
C VAL A 42 -7.80 8.82 -7.02
N GLY A 43 -6.57 8.71 -7.50
CA GLY A 43 -5.66 9.82 -7.74
C GLY A 43 -4.72 10.12 -6.58
N ASP A 44 -4.90 9.50 -5.41
CA ASP A 44 -3.98 9.69 -4.29
C ASP A 44 -2.58 9.15 -4.61
N GLN A 45 -1.57 9.98 -4.37
CA GLN A 45 -0.18 9.61 -4.46
C GLN A 45 0.35 9.24 -3.07
N VAL A 46 0.78 7.99 -2.91
CA VAL A 46 1.36 7.42 -1.68
C VAL A 46 2.86 7.29 -1.87
N GLN A 47 3.67 7.85 -0.97
CA GLN A 47 5.13 7.80 -1.09
C GLN A 47 5.81 7.52 0.25
N VAL A 48 7.02 6.96 0.19
CA VAL A 48 7.91 6.93 1.35
C VAL A 48 8.44 8.35 1.59
N ARG A 49 8.31 8.83 2.83
CA ARG A 49 8.82 10.13 3.27
C ARG A 49 10.32 10.25 2.99
N GLU A 50 10.77 11.38 2.46
CA GLU A 50 12.17 11.60 2.06
C GLU A 50 13.18 11.29 3.18
N SER A 51 12.92 11.76 4.41
CA SER A 51 13.80 11.50 5.55
C SER A 51 13.91 10.01 5.90
N SER A 52 12.89 9.22 5.57
CA SER A 52 12.86 7.78 5.82
C SER A 52 13.64 7.00 4.75
N ARG A 53 13.71 7.52 3.52
CA ARG A 53 14.45 6.90 2.40
C ARG A 53 15.94 6.71 2.69
N GLN A 54 16.51 7.50 3.61
CA GLN A 54 17.92 7.40 4.01
C GLN A 54 18.21 6.18 4.89
N ASN A 55 17.20 5.58 5.53
CA ASN A 55 17.40 4.38 6.34
C ASN A 55 17.80 3.20 5.45
N ALA A 56 18.71 2.35 5.94
CA ALA A 56 19.20 1.18 5.20
C ALA A 56 18.05 0.31 4.66
N PHE A 57 17.04 0.08 5.50
CA PHE A 57 15.83 -0.66 5.14
C PHE A 57 15.15 -0.18 3.84
N PHE A 58 14.98 1.13 3.66
CA PHE A 58 14.32 1.66 2.46
C PHE A 58 15.23 1.67 1.24
N ARG A 59 16.55 1.74 1.44
CA ARG A 59 17.53 1.62 0.35
C ARG A 59 17.53 0.20 -0.22
N ASP A 60 17.59 -0.80 0.63
CA ASP A 60 17.53 -2.21 0.23
C ASP A 60 16.19 -2.53 -0.47
N MET A 61 15.10 -1.90 0.01
CA MET A 61 13.79 -2.07 -0.61
C MET A 61 13.68 -1.44 -2.01
N ALA A 62 14.40 -0.34 -2.28
CA ALA A 62 14.40 0.29 -3.60
C ALA A 62 14.88 -0.67 -4.70
N GLU A 63 15.89 -1.50 -4.40
CA GLU A 63 16.41 -2.53 -5.32
C GLU A 63 15.36 -3.62 -5.60
N ILE A 64 14.56 -3.99 -4.59
CA ILE A 64 13.52 -5.01 -4.71
C ILE A 64 12.32 -4.49 -5.50
N LEU A 65 11.98 -3.20 -5.36
CA LEU A 65 10.81 -2.59 -6.00
C LEU A 65 10.89 -2.60 -7.54
N GLU A 66 12.09 -2.56 -8.12
CA GLU A 66 12.27 -2.60 -9.58
C GLU A 66 11.78 -3.91 -10.22
N HIS A 67 11.73 -4.99 -9.44
CA HIS A 67 11.33 -6.32 -9.91
C HIS A 67 9.93 -6.72 -9.45
N ARG A 68 9.24 -5.84 -8.71
CA ARG A 68 7.96 -6.15 -8.08
C ARG A 68 6.80 -5.76 -8.99
N SER A 69 5.91 -6.71 -9.26
CA SER A 69 4.64 -6.42 -9.92
C SER A 69 3.62 -5.91 -8.90
N VAL A 70 2.90 -4.86 -9.27
CA VAL A 70 1.78 -4.32 -8.48
C VAL A 70 0.45 -4.61 -9.19
N PRO A 71 -0.67 -4.70 -8.45
CA PRO A 71 -1.99 -4.85 -9.05
C PRO A 71 -2.34 -3.71 -10.01
N GLU A 72 -3.16 -3.98 -11.02
CA GLU A 72 -3.50 -3.01 -12.09
C GLU A 72 -4.15 -1.70 -11.60
N TRP A 73 -4.84 -1.73 -10.45
CA TRP A 73 -5.47 -0.54 -9.86
C TRP A 73 -4.46 0.38 -9.16
N LEU A 74 -3.18 -0.01 -9.11
CA LEU A 74 -2.06 0.74 -8.56
C LEU A 74 -0.98 0.96 -9.61
N SER A 75 -0.35 2.13 -9.56
CA SER A 75 0.90 2.41 -10.27
C SER A 75 2.05 2.49 -9.28
N LEU A 76 3.22 1.97 -9.65
CA LEU A 76 4.45 2.07 -8.85
C LEU A 76 5.53 2.80 -9.66
N ASN A 77 6.12 3.83 -9.04
CA ASN A 77 7.37 4.45 -9.44
C ASN A 77 8.46 4.01 -8.46
N ALA A 78 9.25 3.00 -8.83
CA ALA A 78 10.31 2.45 -8.00
C ALA A 78 11.40 3.49 -7.67
N SER A 79 11.75 4.35 -8.64
CA SER A 79 12.79 5.39 -8.46
C SER A 79 12.46 6.40 -7.36
N GLU A 80 11.18 6.73 -7.23
CA GLU A 80 10.69 7.66 -6.22
C GLU A 80 10.16 6.94 -4.97
N MET A 81 10.16 5.60 -4.93
CA MET A 81 9.44 4.82 -3.91
C MET A 81 8.03 5.37 -3.66
N ALA A 82 7.35 5.68 -4.76
CA ALA A 82 6.04 6.31 -4.78
C ALA A 82 5.07 5.47 -5.61
N GLY A 83 3.79 5.50 -5.26
CA GLY A 83 2.74 4.86 -6.00
C GLY A 83 1.49 5.72 -6.08
N THR A 84 0.64 5.44 -7.05
CA THR A 84 -0.61 6.18 -7.26
C THR A 84 -1.78 5.22 -7.34
N VAL A 85 -2.89 5.58 -6.72
CA VAL A 85 -4.15 4.84 -6.82
C VAL A 85 -4.82 5.22 -8.15
N LEU A 86 -4.85 4.30 -9.11
CA LEU A 86 -5.40 4.57 -10.45
C LEU A 86 -6.92 4.38 -10.50
N SER A 87 -7.42 3.41 -9.74
CA SER A 87 -8.85 3.09 -9.66
C SER A 87 -9.14 2.37 -8.35
N LEU A 88 -10.43 2.20 -8.03
CA LEU A 88 -10.83 1.28 -6.98
C LEU A 88 -10.73 -0.16 -7.51
N PRO A 89 -10.26 -1.12 -6.69
CA PRO A 89 -10.09 -2.50 -7.13
C PRO A 89 -11.44 -3.15 -7.46
N THR A 90 -11.50 -3.83 -8.60
CA THR A 90 -12.62 -4.72 -8.92
C THR A 90 -12.41 -6.08 -8.25
N ARG A 91 -13.49 -6.89 -8.17
CA ARG A 91 -13.44 -8.20 -7.53
C ARG A 91 -12.39 -9.13 -8.14
N ASP A 92 -12.27 -9.11 -9.47
CA ASP A 92 -11.35 -9.96 -10.23
C ASP A 92 -9.87 -9.59 -10.00
N GLN A 93 -9.61 -8.35 -9.59
CA GLN A 93 -8.26 -7.84 -9.28
C GLN A 93 -7.80 -8.20 -7.85
N ILE A 94 -8.70 -8.76 -7.02
CA ILE A 94 -8.39 -9.20 -5.66
C ILE A 94 -7.89 -10.65 -5.73
N SER A 95 -6.58 -10.83 -5.52
CA SER A 95 -5.89 -12.13 -5.58
C SER A 95 -6.31 -13.15 -4.52
N GLU A 96 -7.10 -12.73 -3.52
CA GLU A 96 -7.49 -13.58 -2.40
C GLU A 96 -8.74 -14.40 -2.76
N ALA A 97 -8.64 -15.71 -2.63
CA ALA A 97 -9.75 -16.64 -2.81
C ALA A 97 -10.66 -16.64 -1.57
N VAL A 98 -11.35 -15.51 -1.35
CA VAL A 98 -12.33 -15.33 -0.28
C VAL A 98 -13.74 -15.39 -0.87
N ASP A 99 -14.60 -16.24 -0.29
CA ASP A 99 -16.02 -16.24 -0.60
C ASP A 99 -16.72 -15.20 0.27
N GLU A 100 -17.03 -14.04 -0.33
CA GLU A 100 -17.71 -12.96 0.39
C GLU A 100 -19.14 -13.31 0.77
N GLN A 101 -19.78 -14.24 0.05
CA GLN A 101 -21.15 -14.64 0.34
C GLN A 101 -21.26 -15.26 1.73
N LEU A 102 -20.30 -16.10 2.12
CA LEU A 102 -20.24 -16.69 3.46
C LEU A 102 -20.15 -15.62 4.57
N ILE A 103 -19.46 -14.50 4.30
CA ILE A 103 -19.34 -13.40 5.25
C ILE A 103 -20.67 -12.66 5.38
N VAL A 104 -21.35 -12.37 4.26
CA VAL A 104 -22.67 -11.73 4.25
C VAL A 104 -23.70 -12.61 4.98
N GLU A 105 -23.72 -13.90 4.68
CA GLU A 105 -24.61 -14.87 5.33
C GLU A 105 -24.40 -14.90 6.84
N PHE A 106 -23.15 -14.86 7.30
CA PHE A 106 -22.81 -14.85 8.72
C PHE A 106 -23.37 -13.62 9.46
N TYR A 107 -23.28 -12.42 8.88
CA TYR A 107 -23.78 -11.18 9.50
C TYR A 107 -25.28 -10.93 9.30
N SER A 108 -25.95 -11.73 8.46
CA SER A 108 -27.41 -11.64 8.21
C SER A 108 -28.27 -12.48 9.16
N ARG A 109 -27.65 -13.23 10.07
CA ARG A 109 -28.30 -13.97 11.15
C ARG A 109 -28.57 -13.08 12.36
#